data_AF-A0A3L7RRW4-F1
#
_entry.id   AF-A0A3L7RRW4-F1
#
_cell.length_a   1.000
_cell.length_b   1.000
_cell.length_c   1.000
_cell.angle_alpha   90.00
_cell.angle_beta   90.00
_cell.angle_gamma   90.00
#
_symmetry.space_group_name_H-M   'P 1'
#
loop_
_entity.id
_entity.type
_entity.pdbx_description
1 polymer ?
#
loop_
_entity_poly.entity_id
_entity_poly.type
_entity_poly.pdbx_seq_one_letter_code
_entity_poly.pdbx_strand_id
1 'polypeptide(L)'
;MTKTQLLSVIIAVWLGIASVASALPDETIPTIPDFTKGASIPSDAKHDWNLGPTGLRGWMFCDKMVTTDARQIAITAVDAGSPADGIFTVGDVILGVGGEPFSYDPRTEFGRAITAAETDSGGGRLVLARWRAGNVEDVTLKLPVLGSFSATAPYNCPKSQRILTQGLKTLAARLNEADYAEQTDPIPRALNALALLAGGDATHLPLVRREAQWAAKFKTTDFRTWYYGYVMIFLAEYSTATGDATVMPGLRRLAKEAAIGQSAVGSWGHTFALQDGRLQGYGMMNSPGL
;
A
#
# COMPACT_ATOMS: atom_id res chain seq x y z
N MET A 1 82.00 48.97 -0.61
CA MET A 1 80.81 49.32 -1.43
C MET A 1 80.58 48.22 -2.44
N THR A 2 79.31 47.78 -2.52
CA THR A 2 78.72 46.81 -3.46
C THR A 2 79.35 45.42 -3.55
N LYS A 3 78.61 44.39 -3.12
CA LYS A 3 78.30 43.21 -3.95
C LYS A 3 77.26 42.28 -3.28
N THR A 4 76.15 42.14 -3.99
CA THR A 4 75.41 40.89 -4.26
C THR A 4 74.72 40.18 -3.09
N GLN A 5 73.40 40.38 -2.96
CA GLN A 5 72.52 39.47 -2.23
C GLN A 5 71.90 38.47 -3.22
N LEU A 6 72.10 37.17 -2.97
CA LEU A 6 71.47 36.08 -3.69
C LEU A 6 70.04 35.87 -3.19
N LEU A 7 69.10 35.80 -4.14
CA LEU A 7 67.76 35.26 -3.93
C LEU A 7 67.85 33.77 -3.56
N SER A 8 67.09 33.34 -2.56
CA SER A 8 66.75 31.93 -2.33
C SER A 8 65.23 31.80 -2.34
N VAL A 9 64.73 31.15 -3.39
CA VAL A 9 63.32 30.79 -3.58
C VAL A 9 63.08 29.47 -2.83
N ILE A 10 62.20 29.47 -1.84
CA ILE A 10 61.74 28.25 -1.17
C ILE A 10 60.50 27.73 -1.91
N ILE A 11 60.64 26.59 -2.59
CA ILE A 11 59.54 25.84 -3.20
C ILE A 11 58.96 24.92 -2.13
N ALA A 12 57.74 25.19 -1.68
CA ALA A 12 56.99 24.32 -0.79
C ALA A 12 56.28 23.23 -1.61
N VAL A 13 56.76 21.99 -1.52
CA VAL A 13 56.12 20.81 -2.11
C VAL A 13 54.97 20.38 -1.20
N TRP A 14 53.73 20.64 -1.62
CA TRP A 14 52.53 20.08 -1.01
C TRP A 14 52.32 18.65 -1.51
N LEU A 15 52.64 17.66 -0.68
CA LEU A 15 52.26 16.26 -0.88
C LEU A 15 50.77 16.11 -0.56
N GLY A 16 49.93 16.06 -1.59
CA GLY A 16 48.52 15.71 -1.47
C GLY A 16 48.37 14.23 -1.12
N ILE A 17 47.98 13.93 0.12
CA ILE A 17 47.53 12.60 0.51
C ILE A 17 46.14 12.41 -0.09
N ALA A 18 46.04 11.64 -1.18
CA ALA A 18 44.77 11.17 -1.69
C ALA A 18 44.17 10.20 -0.66
N SER A 19 43.20 10.66 0.13
CA SER A 19 42.36 9.79 0.94
C SER A 19 41.54 8.91 0.01
N VAL A 20 41.94 7.65 -0.10
CA VAL A 20 41.11 6.60 -0.67
C VAL A 20 40.02 6.33 0.36
N ALA A 21 38.90 7.07 0.26
CA ALA A 21 37.71 6.75 1.02
C ALA A 21 37.20 5.40 0.52
N SER A 22 37.48 4.35 1.28
CA SER A 22 36.82 3.07 1.14
C SER A 22 35.35 3.29 1.50
N ALA A 23 34.47 3.21 0.50
CA ALA A 23 33.05 3.06 0.76
C ALA A 23 32.87 1.73 1.50
N LEU A 24 32.64 1.79 2.81
CA LEU A 24 32.22 0.64 3.59
C LEU A 24 30.81 0.26 3.12
N PRO A 25 30.56 -0.98 2.66
CA PRO A 25 29.20 -1.47 2.52
C PRO A 25 28.73 -1.80 3.94
N ASP A 26 28.08 -0.85 4.60
CA ASP A 26 27.34 -1.16 5.83
C ASP A 26 25.88 -1.48 5.46
N GLU A 27 25.70 -2.53 4.65
CA GLU A 27 24.41 -3.23 4.58
C GLU A 27 24.47 -4.36 5.59
N THR A 28 24.20 -4.03 6.86
CA THR A 28 23.85 -5.05 7.84
C THR A 28 22.61 -5.77 7.34
N ILE A 29 22.73 -7.06 7.03
CA ILE A 29 21.59 -7.91 6.67
C ILE A 29 20.61 -7.84 7.86
N PRO A 30 19.36 -7.39 7.67
CA PRO A 30 18.46 -7.22 8.79
C PRO A 30 18.18 -8.58 9.44
N THR A 31 18.37 -8.66 10.76
CA THR A 31 18.09 -9.89 11.51
C THR A 31 16.59 -10.17 11.51
N ILE A 32 16.20 -11.36 11.05
CA ILE A 32 14.81 -11.81 11.06
C ILE A 32 14.45 -12.22 12.50
N PRO A 33 13.44 -11.60 13.13
CA PRO A 33 13.03 -11.94 14.49
C PRO A 33 12.39 -13.34 14.54
N ASP A 34 12.66 -14.06 15.64
CA ASP A 34 12.02 -15.32 15.99
C ASP A 34 11.14 -15.11 17.23
N PHE A 35 9.84 -14.90 17.02
CA PHE A 35 8.87 -14.61 18.06
C PHE A 35 8.65 -15.80 19.00
N THR A 36 8.90 -17.02 18.52
CA THR A 36 8.83 -18.23 19.35
C THR A 36 9.96 -18.31 20.38
N LYS A 37 11.03 -17.51 20.20
CA LYS A 37 12.17 -17.38 21.11
C LYS A 37 12.18 -16.04 21.86
N GLY A 38 11.05 -15.35 21.89
CA GLY A 38 10.88 -14.12 22.66
C GLY A 38 11.42 -12.86 21.97
N ALA A 39 11.67 -12.89 20.66
CA ALA A 39 11.84 -11.65 19.91
C ALA A 39 10.57 -10.80 20.00
N SER A 40 10.72 -9.48 19.94
CA SER A 40 9.60 -8.53 19.92
C SER A 40 9.47 -7.91 18.54
N ILE A 41 8.25 -7.46 18.19
CA ILE A 41 8.05 -6.62 17.01
C ILE A 41 8.91 -5.35 17.20
N PRO A 42 9.67 -4.91 16.17
CA PRO A 42 10.47 -3.69 16.26
C PRO A 42 9.61 -2.49 16.69
N SER A 43 10.10 -1.70 17.63
CA SER A 43 9.33 -0.56 18.20
C SER A 43 9.03 0.54 17.17
N ASP A 44 9.81 0.58 16.09
CA ASP A 44 9.66 1.50 14.96
C ASP A 44 8.83 0.91 13.81
N ALA A 45 8.30 -0.31 13.96
CA ALA A 45 7.38 -0.90 13.00
C ALA A 45 6.09 -0.07 12.89
N LYS A 46 5.89 0.57 11.74
CA LYS A 46 4.71 1.42 11.46
C LYS A 46 3.56 0.68 10.80
N HIS A 47 3.79 -0.55 10.37
CA HIS A 47 2.85 -1.30 9.55
C HIS A 47 2.75 -2.75 10.02
N ASP A 48 1.52 -3.24 10.02
CA ASP A 48 1.13 -4.64 10.11
C ASP A 48 0.11 -4.92 8.98
N TRP A 49 -0.19 -6.19 8.74
CA TRP A 49 -1.00 -6.64 7.61
C TRP A 49 -2.34 -7.19 8.07
N ASN A 50 -3.41 -6.84 7.35
CA ASN A 50 -4.69 -7.54 7.44
C ASN A 50 -4.52 -8.97 6.92
N LEU A 51 -4.98 -9.96 7.67
CA LEU A 51 -4.90 -11.38 7.33
C LEU A 51 -6.23 -11.88 6.73
N GLY A 52 -6.73 -11.13 5.75
CA GLY A 52 -7.94 -11.46 4.99
C GLY A 52 -9.22 -11.51 5.85
N PRO A 53 -10.14 -12.45 5.59
CA PRO A 53 -11.45 -12.51 6.26
C PRO A 53 -11.38 -13.11 7.67
N THR A 54 -10.18 -13.33 8.22
CA THR A 54 -10.01 -13.91 9.56
C THR A 54 -10.34 -12.94 10.69
N GLY A 55 -10.29 -11.62 10.41
CA GLY A 55 -10.32 -10.56 11.43
C GLY A 55 -9.02 -10.44 12.23
N LEU A 56 -7.95 -11.08 11.78
CA LEU A 56 -6.63 -10.91 12.36
C LEU A 56 -5.86 -9.80 11.65
N ARG A 57 -5.10 -9.05 12.43
CA ARG A 57 -3.93 -8.33 11.95
C ARG A 57 -2.67 -8.97 12.50
N GLY A 58 -1.59 -8.93 11.73
CA GLY A 58 -0.31 -9.43 12.20
C GLY A 58 0.87 -8.74 11.56
N TRP A 59 1.94 -8.65 12.33
CA TRP A 59 3.24 -8.19 11.88
C TRP A 59 4.07 -9.38 11.42
N MET A 60 4.81 -9.21 10.33
CA MET A 60 5.80 -10.16 9.86
C MET A 60 7.03 -9.40 9.38
N PHE A 61 8.18 -10.07 9.38
CA PHE A 61 9.42 -9.43 8.97
C PHE A 61 9.30 -8.84 7.56
N CYS A 62 9.79 -7.62 7.38
CA CYS A 62 9.95 -7.04 6.06
C CYS A 62 11.25 -6.23 5.97
N ASP A 63 11.95 -6.36 4.84
CA ASP A 63 12.98 -5.41 4.44
C ASP A 63 12.37 -4.44 3.43
N LYS A 64 12.31 -3.15 3.78
CA LYS A 64 11.72 -2.09 2.93
C LYS A 64 10.34 -2.49 2.35
N MET A 65 9.46 -3.03 3.20
CA MET A 65 8.10 -3.53 2.87
C MET A 65 8.04 -4.83 2.03
N VAL A 66 9.17 -5.51 1.80
CA VAL A 66 9.26 -6.82 1.15
C VAL A 66 9.27 -7.91 2.22
N THR A 67 8.29 -8.82 2.20
CA THR A 67 8.09 -9.88 3.22
C THR A 67 8.56 -11.27 2.78
N THR A 68 9.35 -11.36 1.71
CA THR A 68 9.82 -12.63 1.12
C THR A 68 10.51 -13.54 2.13
N ASP A 69 11.25 -12.95 3.08
CA ASP A 69 12.06 -13.68 4.06
C ASP A 69 11.32 -13.94 5.38
N ALA A 70 10.09 -13.45 5.54
CA ALA A 70 9.30 -13.74 6.74
C ALA A 70 8.89 -15.22 6.80
N ARG A 71 8.89 -15.79 8.00
CA ARG A 71 8.40 -17.16 8.26
C ARG A 71 7.46 -17.24 9.46
N GLN A 72 7.12 -16.10 10.03
CA GLN A 72 6.26 -15.99 11.21
C GLN A 72 5.39 -14.74 11.07
N ILE A 73 4.16 -14.84 11.54
CA ILE A 73 3.24 -13.70 11.64
C ILE A 73 2.86 -13.54 13.12
N ALA A 74 3.34 -12.48 13.77
CA ALA A 74 2.97 -12.14 15.14
C ALA A 74 1.63 -11.39 15.15
N ILE A 75 0.64 -11.90 15.87
CA ILE A 75 -0.70 -11.30 15.92
C ILE A 75 -0.68 -9.99 16.71
N THR A 76 -1.14 -8.92 16.06
CA THR A 76 -1.17 -7.55 16.59
C THR A 76 -2.57 -7.09 16.96
N ALA A 77 -3.61 -7.64 16.31
CA ALA A 77 -5.00 -7.36 16.65
C ALA A 77 -5.93 -8.52 16.27
N VAL A 78 -7.06 -8.60 16.97
CA VAL A 78 -8.15 -9.53 16.69
C VAL A 78 -9.46 -8.73 16.74
N ASP A 79 -10.18 -8.70 15.63
CA ASP A 79 -11.46 -8.00 15.53
C ASP A 79 -12.55 -8.78 16.29
N ALA A 80 -13.32 -8.08 17.12
CA ALA A 80 -14.45 -8.67 17.83
C ALA A 80 -15.53 -9.17 16.85
N GLY A 81 -16.08 -10.34 17.12
CA GLY A 81 -17.07 -11.02 16.27
C GLY A 81 -16.51 -11.60 14.97
N SER A 82 -15.19 -11.55 14.74
CA SER A 82 -14.55 -12.15 13.57
C SER A 82 -14.38 -13.66 13.71
N PRO A 83 -14.05 -14.38 12.61
CA PRO A 83 -13.75 -15.81 12.69
C PRO A 83 -12.62 -16.20 13.67
N ALA A 84 -11.72 -15.27 13.99
CA ALA A 84 -10.63 -15.51 14.92
C ALA A 84 -10.91 -15.05 16.37
N ASP A 85 -12.04 -14.37 16.61
CA ASP A 85 -12.43 -13.89 17.93
C ASP A 85 -12.60 -15.06 18.92
N GLY A 86 -12.07 -14.89 20.13
CA GLY A 86 -12.01 -15.93 21.17
C GLY A 86 -11.08 -17.11 20.87
N ILE A 87 -10.53 -17.21 19.65
CA ILE A 87 -9.61 -18.28 19.24
C ILE A 87 -8.18 -17.78 19.33
N PHE A 88 -7.88 -16.65 18.69
CA PHE A 88 -6.56 -16.01 18.73
C PHE A 88 -6.54 -14.84 19.71
N THR A 89 -5.34 -14.50 20.16
CA THR A 89 -5.07 -13.34 21.01
C THR A 89 -3.80 -12.64 20.55
N VAL A 90 -3.67 -11.35 20.87
CA VAL A 90 -2.44 -10.60 20.63
C VAL A 90 -1.25 -11.31 21.31
N GLY A 91 -0.14 -11.44 20.60
CA GLY A 91 1.04 -12.18 21.05
C GLY A 91 1.12 -13.65 20.58
N ASP A 92 0.03 -14.20 20.01
CA ASP A 92 0.12 -15.44 19.25
C ASP A 92 1.01 -15.28 18.02
N VAL A 93 1.61 -16.38 17.57
CA VAL A 93 2.41 -16.39 16.35
C VAL A 93 1.88 -17.46 15.41
N ILE A 94 1.58 -17.10 14.17
CA ILE A 94 1.26 -18.06 13.12
C ILE A 94 2.56 -18.47 12.44
N LEU A 95 2.82 -19.77 12.42
CA LEU A 95 4.03 -20.37 11.85
C LEU A 95 3.79 -21.02 10.49
N GLY A 96 2.53 -21.19 10.09
CA GLY A 96 2.17 -21.92 8.89
C GLY A 96 0.67 -22.03 8.66
N VAL A 97 0.30 -22.64 7.54
CA VAL A 97 -1.07 -22.80 7.06
C VAL A 97 -1.28 -24.21 6.51
N GLY A 98 -2.48 -24.75 6.64
CA GLY A 98 -2.83 -26.04 6.05
C GLY A 98 -2.07 -27.25 6.62
N GLY A 99 -1.51 -27.13 7.83
CA GLY A 99 -0.70 -28.16 8.48
C GLY A 99 0.79 -28.12 8.15
N GLU A 100 1.23 -27.16 7.32
CA GLU A 100 2.63 -27.00 6.94
C GLU A 100 3.19 -25.65 7.43
N PRO A 101 4.44 -25.59 7.90
CA PRO A 101 5.13 -24.33 8.17
C PRO A 101 5.22 -23.45 6.92
N PHE A 102 5.29 -22.13 7.11
CA PHE A 102 5.52 -21.24 5.99
C PHE A 102 6.84 -21.58 5.29
N SER A 103 6.82 -21.73 3.97
CA SER A 103 8.00 -22.05 3.17
C SER A 103 8.47 -20.86 2.32
N TYR A 104 7.53 -19.98 2.00
CA TYR A 104 7.67 -18.77 1.20
C TYR A 104 7.08 -17.54 1.93
N ASP A 105 6.86 -16.43 1.22
CA ASP A 105 6.17 -15.23 1.73
C ASP A 105 4.83 -15.63 2.39
N PRO A 106 4.69 -15.40 3.72
CA PRO A 106 3.51 -15.80 4.47
C PRO A 106 2.22 -15.17 3.92
N ARG A 107 2.24 -13.96 3.36
CA ARG A 107 1.04 -13.33 2.78
C ARG A 107 0.53 -14.12 1.58
N THR A 108 1.44 -14.63 0.76
CA THR A 108 1.09 -15.41 -0.43
C THR A 108 0.52 -16.76 -0.03
N GLU A 109 1.18 -17.47 0.88
CA GLU A 109 0.72 -18.79 1.34
C GLU A 109 -0.60 -18.66 2.12
N PHE A 110 -0.74 -17.65 2.97
CA PHE A 110 -1.98 -17.37 3.70
C PHE A 110 -3.15 -17.02 2.77
N GLY A 111 -2.93 -16.18 1.75
CA GLY A 111 -3.95 -15.86 0.75
C GLY A 111 -4.40 -17.07 -0.07
N ARG A 112 -3.47 -17.98 -0.41
CA ARG A 112 -3.80 -19.26 -1.06
C ARG A 112 -4.60 -20.18 -0.13
N ALA A 113 -4.22 -20.26 1.14
CA ALA A 113 -4.93 -21.05 2.13
C ALA A 113 -6.37 -20.54 2.37
N ILE A 114 -6.57 -19.22 2.44
CA ILE A 114 -7.91 -18.61 2.45
C ILE A 114 -8.68 -19.02 1.20
N THR A 115 -8.06 -18.85 0.02
CA THR A 115 -8.72 -19.18 -1.26
C THR A 115 -9.18 -20.64 -1.30
N ALA A 116 -8.36 -21.56 -0.82
CA ALA A 116 -8.70 -22.98 -0.72
C ALA A 116 -9.82 -23.24 0.30
N ALA A 117 -9.73 -22.63 1.49
CA ALA A 117 -10.74 -22.75 2.53
C ALA A 117 -12.12 -22.24 2.09
N GLU A 118 -12.17 -21.13 1.34
CA GLU A 118 -13.42 -20.53 0.87
C GLU A 118 -14.16 -21.32 -0.22
N THR A 119 -13.55 -22.37 -0.78
CA THR A 119 -14.22 -23.27 -1.74
C THR A 119 -15.26 -24.16 -1.05
N ASP A 120 -16.21 -24.70 -1.83
CA ASP A 120 -17.20 -25.65 -1.28
C ASP A 120 -16.53 -26.90 -0.69
N SER A 121 -15.48 -27.41 -1.36
CA SER A 121 -14.67 -28.53 -0.86
C SER A 121 -13.84 -28.18 0.37
N GLY A 122 -13.33 -26.95 0.44
CA GLY A 122 -12.60 -26.45 1.61
C GLY A 122 -13.50 -26.23 2.81
N GLY A 123 -14.80 -26.03 2.58
CA GLY A 123 -15.83 -25.97 3.62
C GLY A 123 -15.58 -24.87 4.64
N GLY A 124 -14.88 -23.79 4.27
CA GLY A 124 -14.51 -22.69 5.16
C GLY A 124 -13.41 -23.04 6.16
N ARG A 125 -12.71 -24.18 6.00
CA ARG A 125 -11.77 -24.68 7.00
C ARG A 125 -10.36 -24.13 6.76
N LEU A 126 -9.99 -23.06 7.45
CA LEU A 126 -8.63 -22.52 7.42
C LEU A 126 -7.84 -23.02 8.63
N VAL A 127 -6.87 -23.91 8.40
CA VAL A 127 -5.98 -24.43 9.45
C VAL A 127 -4.74 -23.57 9.55
N LEU A 128 -4.41 -23.13 10.76
CA LEU A 128 -3.27 -22.28 11.09
C LEU A 128 -2.43 -22.95 12.17
N ALA A 129 -1.12 -23.08 11.93
CA ALA A 129 -0.18 -23.55 12.94
C ALA A 129 0.12 -22.40 13.90
N ARG A 130 -0.54 -22.40 15.06
CA ARG A 130 -0.40 -21.34 16.08
C ARG A 130 0.64 -21.77 17.12
N TRP A 131 1.57 -20.87 17.40
CA TRP A 131 2.40 -20.91 18.60
C TRP A 131 1.85 -20.00 19.68
N ARG A 132 1.76 -20.51 20.91
CA ARG A 132 1.41 -19.76 22.13
C ARG A 132 2.14 -20.36 23.33
N ALA A 133 2.90 -19.53 24.05
CA ALA A 133 3.56 -19.89 25.31
C ALA A 133 4.38 -21.20 25.23
N GLY A 134 5.15 -21.38 24.15
CA GLY A 134 6.01 -22.54 23.94
C GLY A 134 5.36 -23.74 23.25
N ASN A 135 4.03 -23.73 23.07
CA ASN A 135 3.31 -24.83 22.42
C ASN A 135 2.91 -24.44 20.99
N VAL A 136 3.06 -25.38 20.05
CA VAL A 136 2.56 -25.27 18.68
C VAL A 136 1.39 -26.22 18.51
N GLU A 137 0.28 -25.72 17.98
CA GLU A 137 -0.88 -26.54 17.65
C GLU A 137 -1.60 -26.03 16.39
N ASP A 138 -2.30 -26.94 15.72
CA ASP A 138 -3.15 -26.60 14.59
C ASP A 138 -4.51 -26.11 15.08
N VAL A 139 -4.80 -24.85 14.74
CA VAL A 139 -6.07 -24.20 15.06
C VAL A 139 -6.87 -24.01 13.78
N THR A 140 -8.13 -24.41 13.79
CA THR A 140 -9.02 -24.26 12.64
C THR A 140 -9.93 -23.05 12.81
N LEU A 141 -9.81 -22.07 11.91
CA LEU A 141 -10.78 -20.98 11.77
C LEU A 141 -11.87 -21.38 10.77
N LYS A 142 -13.11 -20.99 11.08
CA LYS A 142 -14.26 -21.19 10.19
C LYS A 142 -14.54 -19.92 9.41
N LEU A 143 -14.14 -19.90 8.15
CA LEU A 143 -14.43 -18.81 7.22
C LEU A 143 -15.79 -19.00 6.52
N PRO A 144 -16.41 -17.91 6.04
CA PRO A 144 -17.51 -17.99 5.10
C PRO A 144 -17.08 -18.71 3.80
N VAL A 145 -17.93 -19.61 3.30
CA VAL A 145 -17.72 -20.25 1.99
C VAL A 145 -18.20 -19.30 0.90
N LEU A 146 -17.28 -18.87 0.03
CA LEU A 146 -17.56 -17.97 -1.08
C LEU A 146 -17.61 -18.70 -2.44
N GLY A 147 -17.18 -19.96 -2.48
CA GLY A 147 -17.01 -20.78 -3.68
C GLY A 147 -15.62 -20.66 -4.27
N SER A 148 -15.48 -21.08 -5.53
CA SER A 148 -14.22 -21.04 -6.29
C SER A 148 -14.18 -19.88 -7.28
N PHE A 149 -12.99 -19.38 -7.60
CA PHE A 149 -12.82 -18.49 -8.74
C PHE A 149 -13.06 -19.26 -10.05
N SER A 150 -13.84 -18.69 -10.97
CA SER A 150 -14.05 -19.27 -12.29
C SER A 150 -12.85 -18.99 -13.21
N ALA A 151 -12.74 -19.73 -14.31
CA ALA A 151 -11.67 -19.55 -15.31
C ALA A 151 -11.68 -18.16 -15.97
N THR A 152 -12.80 -17.44 -15.89
CA THR A 152 -12.98 -16.10 -16.47
C THR A 152 -12.90 -14.99 -15.43
N ALA A 153 -12.58 -15.31 -14.17
CA ALA A 153 -12.48 -14.33 -13.10
C ALA A 153 -11.59 -13.12 -13.50
N PRO A 154 -11.98 -11.89 -13.13
CA PRO A 154 -13.11 -11.56 -12.27
C PRO A 154 -14.47 -11.56 -12.97
N TYR A 155 -14.51 -11.69 -14.30
CA TYR A 155 -15.75 -11.69 -15.08
C TYR A 155 -16.47 -13.05 -15.03
N ASN A 156 -17.80 -13.05 -15.04
CA ASN A 156 -18.62 -14.28 -14.97
C ASN A 156 -18.17 -15.24 -13.83
N CYS A 157 -17.92 -14.68 -12.66
CA CYS A 157 -17.41 -15.40 -11.49
C CYS A 157 -18.30 -15.12 -10.28
N PRO A 158 -19.09 -16.10 -9.79
CA PRO A 158 -19.97 -15.90 -8.63
C PRO A 158 -19.23 -15.43 -7.38
N LYS A 159 -18.01 -15.95 -7.13
CA LYS A 159 -17.16 -15.51 -6.02
C LYS A 159 -16.77 -14.05 -6.16
N SER A 160 -16.26 -13.63 -7.33
CA SER A 160 -15.89 -12.24 -7.59
C SER A 160 -17.09 -11.30 -7.45
N GLN A 161 -18.27 -11.71 -7.91
CA GLN A 161 -19.50 -10.94 -7.74
C GLN A 161 -19.86 -10.76 -6.26
N ARG A 162 -19.76 -11.82 -5.44
CA ARG A 162 -20.01 -11.74 -3.98
C ARG A 162 -19.04 -10.79 -3.30
N ILE A 163 -17.74 -10.90 -3.61
CA ILE A 163 -16.71 -10.01 -3.07
C ILE A 163 -16.99 -8.56 -3.45
N LEU A 164 -17.31 -8.30 -4.73
CA LEU A 164 -17.66 -6.96 -5.20
C LEU A 164 -18.88 -6.41 -4.46
N THR A 165 -19.98 -7.15 -4.39
CA THR A 165 -21.20 -6.70 -3.71
C THR A 165 -20.97 -6.41 -2.23
N GLN A 166 -20.22 -7.26 -1.52
CA GLN A 166 -19.88 -7.04 -0.12
C GLN A 166 -18.95 -5.82 0.04
N GLY A 167 -17.93 -5.70 -0.81
CA GLY A 167 -17.01 -4.58 -0.81
C GLY A 167 -17.70 -3.24 -1.05
N LEU A 168 -18.59 -3.15 -2.03
CA LEU A 168 -19.37 -1.93 -2.32
C LEU A 168 -20.25 -1.53 -1.13
N LYS A 169 -20.90 -2.49 -0.47
CA LYS A 169 -21.69 -2.22 0.74
C LYS A 169 -20.84 -1.65 1.88
N THR A 170 -19.69 -2.26 2.14
CA THR A 170 -18.77 -1.80 3.19
C THR A 170 -18.18 -0.42 2.85
N LEU A 171 -17.81 -0.19 1.59
CA LEU A 171 -17.32 1.11 1.13
C LEU A 171 -18.39 2.19 1.26
N ALA A 172 -19.64 1.91 0.88
CA ALA A 172 -20.73 2.87 1.02
C ALA A 172 -20.96 3.26 2.50
N ALA A 173 -20.87 2.30 3.41
CA ALA A 173 -20.93 2.56 4.85
C ALA A 173 -19.77 3.46 5.31
N ARG A 174 -18.53 3.12 4.95
CA ARG A 174 -17.33 3.91 5.30
C ARG A 174 -17.39 5.33 4.74
N LEU A 175 -17.85 5.51 3.50
CA LEU A 175 -18.02 6.84 2.91
C LEU A 175 -19.09 7.66 3.63
N ASN A 176 -20.04 7.04 4.31
CA ASN A 176 -21.09 7.73 5.04
C ASN A 176 -20.70 8.13 6.47
N GLU A 177 -19.53 7.70 6.95
CA GLU A 177 -19.00 8.09 8.26
C GLU A 177 -18.60 9.57 8.28
N ALA A 178 -18.80 10.22 9.42
CA ALA A 178 -18.65 11.68 9.55
C ALA A 178 -17.20 12.15 9.38
N ASP A 179 -16.24 11.36 9.85
CA ASP A 179 -14.80 11.63 9.84
C ASP A 179 -14.09 11.11 8.58
N TYR A 180 -14.83 10.45 7.66
CA TYR A 180 -14.27 9.84 6.45
C TYR A 180 -13.40 10.81 5.65
N ALA A 181 -13.89 12.03 5.45
CA ALA A 181 -13.21 13.05 4.65
C ALA A 181 -11.89 13.54 5.27
N GLU A 182 -11.75 13.48 6.60
CA GLU A 182 -10.61 13.99 7.36
C GLU A 182 -9.52 12.93 7.52
N GLN A 183 -9.91 11.66 7.57
CA GLN A 183 -9.00 10.54 7.81
C GLN A 183 -8.56 9.78 6.57
N THR A 184 -9.13 10.10 5.40
CA THR A 184 -8.87 9.33 4.18
C THR A 184 -7.99 10.11 3.22
N ASP A 185 -6.85 9.51 2.88
CA ASP A 185 -5.94 10.01 1.85
C ASP A 185 -6.69 10.25 0.51
N PRO A 186 -6.34 11.30 -0.27
CA PRO A 186 -7.04 11.62 -1.51
C PRO A 186 -7.10 10.49 -2.54
N ILE A 187 -6.11 9.58 -2.59
CA ILE A 187 -6.09 8.46 -3.55
C ILE A 187 -7.14 7.40 -3.21
N PRO A 188 -7.11 6.76 -2.01
CA PRO A 188 -8.19 5.89 -1.57
C PRO A 188 -9.55 6.58 -1.65
N ARG A 189 -9.63 7.88 -1.33
CA ARG A 189 -10.88 8.62 -1.40
C ARG A 189 -11.47 8.66 -2.82
N ALA A 190 -10.65 8.97 -3.82
CA ALA A 190 -11.06 8.97 -5.23
C ALA A 190 -11.41 7.55 -5.72
N LEU A 191 -10.59 6.55 -5.37
CA LEU A 191 -10.79 5.16 -5.78
C LEU A 191 -12.05 4.54 -5.16
N ASN A 192 -12.35 4.84 -3.89
CA ASN A 192 -13.56 4.34 -3.23
C ASN A 192 -14.82 4.92 -3.89
N ALA A 193 -14.82 6.23 -4.21
CA ALA A 193 -15.93 6.87 -4.88
C ALA A 193 -16.11 6.33 -6.32
N LEU A 194 -15.00 6.10 -7.02
CA LEU A 194 -15.01 5.47 -8.35
C LEU A 194 -15.54 4.03 -8.29
N ALA A 195 -15.18 3.25 -7.26
CA ALA A 195 -15.71 1.91 -7.06
C ALA A 195 -17.24 1.92 -6.87
N LEU A 196 -17.76 2.84 -6.04
CA LEU A 196 -19.21 2.99 -5.87
C LEU A 196 -19.92 3.43 -7.16
N LEU A 197 -19.31 4.34 -7.94
CA LEU A 197 -19.83 4.74 -9.25
C LEU A 197 -19.90 3.55 -10.22
N ALA A 198 -18.80 2.79 -10.34
CA ALA A 198 -18.72 1.62 -11.20
C ALA A 198 -19.64 0.48 -10.76
N GLY A 199 -19.99 0.43 -9.47
CA GLY A 199 -20.97 -0.52 -8.92
C GLY A 199 -22.40 -0.32 -9.44
N GLY A 200 -22.73 0.87 -9.97
CA GLY A 200 -23.98 1.12 -10.69
C GLY A 200 -25.25 1.21 -9.83
N ASP A 201 -25.14 1.16 -8.50
CA ASP A 201 -26.29 1.34 -7.60
C ASP A 201 -26.62 2.84 -7.45
N ALA A 202 -27.80 3.23 -7.93
CA ALA A 202 -28.28 4.60 -7.89
C ALA A 202 -28.37 5.17 -6.46
N THR A 203 -28.52 4.33 -5.45
CA THR A 203 -28.56 4.75 -4.03
C THR A 203 -27.21 5.31 -3.55
N HIS A 204 -26.11 4.96 -4.21
CA HIS A 204 -24.78 5.50 -3.90
C HIS A 204 -24.52 6.87 -4.53
N LEU A 205 -25.31 7.31 -5.51
CA LEU A 205 -25.05 8.55 -6.26
C LEU A 205 -24.94 9.81 -5.39
N PRO A 206 -25.71 10.00 -4.30
CA PRO A 206 -25.51 11.15 -3.41
C PRO A 206 -24.12 11.17 -2.76
N LEU A 207 -23.60 10.01 -2.33
CA LEU A 207 -22.25 9.89 -1.77
C LEU A 207 -21.22 10.20 -2.85
N VAL A 208 -21.34 9.58 -4.02
CA VAL A 208 -20.42 9.77 -5.15
C VAL A 208 -20.38 11.25 -5.58
N ARG A 209 -21.54 11.91 -5.68
CA ARG A 209 -21.63 13.35 -6.01
C ARG A 209 -20.90 14.22 -4.99
N ARG A 210 -21.05 13.94 -3.69
CA ARG A 210 -20.35 14.68 -2.63
C ARG A 210 -18.84 14.54 -2.79
N GLU A 211 -18.35 13.33 -3.07
CA GLU A 211 -16.93 13.11 -3.32
C GLU A 211 -16.46 13.79 -4.61
N ALA A 212 -17.26 13.81 -5.67
CA ALA A 212 -16.93 14.51 -6.92
C ALA A 212 -16.82 16.04 -6.71
N GLN A 213 -17.69 16.62 -5.89
CA GLN A 213 -17.63 18.04 -5.53
C GLN A 213 -16.37 18.39 -4.71
N TRP A 214 -15.93 17.50 -3.82
CA TRP A 214 -14.65 17.62 -3.14
C TRP A 214 -13.49 17.52 -4.14
N ALA A 215 -13.49 16.48 -4.98
CA ALA A 215 -12.45 16.21 -5.97
C ALA A 215 -12.25 17.40 -6.93
N ALA A 216 -13.34 18.02 -7.39
CA ALA A 216 -13.28 19.20 -8.27
C ALA A 216 -12.57 20.40 -7.61
N LYS A 217 -12.57 20.48 -6.28
CA LYS A 217 -11.92 21.53 -5.50
C LYS A 217 -10.55 21.13 -4.95
N PHE A 218 -10.14 19.87 -5.12
CA PHE A 218 -8.90 19.33 -4.59
C PHE A 218 -7.67 20.12 -5.07
N LYS A 219 -6.74 20.34 -4.14
CA LYS A 219 -5.43 20.97 -4.36
C LYS A 219 -4.43 20.37 -3.39
N THR A 220 -3.18 20.27 -3.82
CA THR A 220 -2.04 19.90 -2.99
C THR A 220 -0.80 20.65 -3.48
N THR A 221 0.18 20.85 -2.60
CA THR A 221 1.46 21.47 -2.92
C THR A 221 2.55 20.44 -3.23
N ASP A 222 2.41 19.23 -2.70
CA ASP A 222 3.35 18.13 -2.91
C ASP A 222 2.65 16.91 -3.51
N PHE A 223 3.41 16.04 -4.18
CA PHE A 223 2.92 14.86 -4.88
C PHE A 223 1.76 15.20 -5.85
N ARG A 224 1.80 16.38 -6.47
CA ARG A 224 0.68 16.93 -7.27
C ARG A 224 0.24 15.98 -8.37
N THR A 225 1.17 15.52 -9.21
CA THR A 225 0.82 14.63 -10.32
C THR A 225 0.33 13.27 -9.82
N TRP A 226 0.90 12.77 -8.74
CA TRP A 226 0.50 11.52 -8.10
C TRP A 226 -0.98 11.57 -7.66
N TYR A 227 -1.35 12.59 -6.88
CA TYR A 227 -2.73 12.76 -6.43
C TYR A 227 -3.69 13.14 -7.56
N TYR A 228 -3.28 14.07 -8.42
CA TYR A 228 -4.15 14.60 -9.48
C TYR A 228 -4.58 13.50 -10.44
N GLY A 229 -3.73 12.52 -10.75
CA GLY A 229 -4.10 11.43 -11.65
C GLY A 229 -5.32 10.65 -11.18
N TYR A 230 -5.32 10.19 -9.92
CA TYR A 230 -6.46 9.45 -9.37
C TYR A 230 -7.72 10.31 -9.24
N VAL A 231 -7.55 11.58 -8.85
CA VAL A 231 -8.66 12.54 -8.73
C VAL A 231 -9.28 12.84 -10.10
N MET A 232 -8.47 13.02 -11.14
CA MET A 232 -8.93 13.29 -12.50
C MET A 232 -9.63 12.10 -13.12
N ILE A 233 -9.12 10.87 -12.95
CA ILE A 233 -9.78 9.64 -13.39
C ILE A 233 -11.19 9.58 -12.81
N PHE A 234 -11.33 9.76 -11.48
CA PHE A 234 -12.64 9.75 -10.85
C PHE A 234 -13.58 10.85 -11.39
N LEU A 235 -13.10 12.09 -11.53
CA LEU A 235 -13.91 13.20 -12.05
C LEU A 235 -14.34 12.99 -13.51
N ALA A 236 -13.47 12.43 -14.34
CA ALA A 236 -13.76 12.15 -15.75
C ALA A 236 -14.85 11.08 -15.88
N GLU A 237 -14.70 9.96 -15.14
CA GLU A 237 -15.70 8.89 -15.11
C GLU A 237 -17.03 9.38 -14.53
N TYR A 238 -17.01 10.13 -13.44
CA TYR A 238 -18.22 10.73 -12.85
C TYR A 238 -18.92 11.67 -13.82
N SER A 239 -18.19 12.58 -14.46
CA SER A 239 -18.79 13.53 -15.41
C SER A 239 -19.37 12.82 -16.63
N THR A 240 -18.72 11.77 -17.12
CA THR A 240 -19.19 10.99 -18.26
C THR A 240 -20.44 10.20 -17.90
N ALA A 241 -20.45 9.53 -16.75
CA ALA A 241 -21.55 8.69 -16.30
C ALA A 241 -22.81 9.49 -15.90
N THR A 242 -22.64 10.70 -15.37
CA THR A 242 -23.76 11.49 -14.79
C THR A 242 -24.15 12.71 -15.61
N GLY A 243 -23.31 13.18 -16.52
CA GLY A 243 -23.50 14.45 -17.24
C GLY A 243 -23.35 15.70 -16.37
N ASP A 244 -22.85 15.57 -15.13
CA ASP A 244 -22.72 16.69 -14.19
C ASP A 244 -21.59 17.65 -14.62
N ALA A 245 -21.95 18.68 -15.38
CA ALA A 245 -21.02 19.68 -15.86
C ALA A 245 -20.42 20.57 -14.74
N THR A 246 -20.95 20.53 -13.51
CA THR A 246 -20.49 21.42 -12.42
C THR A 246 -19.07 21.10 -11.95
N VAL A 247 -18.58 19.86 -12.18
CA VAL A 247 -17.21 19.45 -11.82
C VAL A 247 -16.18 19.76 -12.89
N MET A 248 -16.61 20.05 -14.12
CA MET A 248 -15.73 20.26 -15.28
C MET A 248 -14.71 21.40 -15.11
N PRO A 249 -15.02 22.55 -14.47
CA PRO A 249 -14.01 23.57 -14.19
C PRO A 249 -12.87 23.04 -13.32
N GLY A 250 -13.19 22.18 -12.34
CA GLY A 250 -12.21 21.53 -11.47
C GLY A 250 -11.33 20.55 -12.22
N LEU A 251 -11.95 19.64 -12.99
CA LEU A 251 -11.24 18.68 -13.83
C LEU A 251 -10.30 19.38 -14.82
N ARG A 252 -10.79 20.41 -15.53
CA ARG A 252 -9.97 21.19 -16.47
C ARG A 252 -8.81 21.91 -15.79
N ARG A 253 -8.98 22.41 -14.56
CA ARG A 253 -7.89 23.01 -13.79
C ARG A 253 -6.81 21.97 -13.52
N LEU A 254 -7.18 20.83 -12.93
CA LEU A 254 -6.23 19.76 -12.57
C LEU A 254 -5.46 19.28 -13.80
N ALA A 255 -6.15 19.04 -14.92
CA ALA A 255 -5.53 18.59 -16.17
C ALA A 255 -4.54 19.63 -16.72
N LYS A 256 -4.91 20.91 -16.71
CA LYS A 256 -3.99 21.98 -17.17
C LYS A 256 -2.79 22.14 -16.26
N GLU A 257 -2.99 22.13 -14.94
CA GLU A 257 -1.90 22.21 -13.96
C GLU A 257 -0.92 21.04 -14.12
N ALA A 258 -1.43 19.82 -14.27
CA ALA A 258 -0.61 18.64 -14.49
C ALA A 258 0.11 18.66 -15.84
N ALA A 259 -0.54 19.09 -16.93
CA ALA A 259 0.09 19.23 -18.24
C ALA A 259 1.24 20.27 -18.21
N ILE A 260 1.04 21.40 -17.52
CA ILE A 260 2.09 22.42 -17.32
C ILE A 260 3.22 21.87 -16.44
N GLY A 261 2.91 21.00 -15.49
CA GLY A 261 3.88 20.35 -14.61
C GLY A 261 4.72 19.24 -15.25
N GLN A 262 4.58 18.99 -16.55
CA GLN A 262 5.34 18.00 -17.30
C GLN A 262 6.85 18.35 -17.34
N SER A 263 7.70 17.32 -17.38
CA SER A 263 9.14 17.47 -17.56
C SER A 263 9.51 17.80 -19.01
N ALA A 264 10.73 18.29 -19.20
CA ALA A 264 11.26 18.62 -20.53
C ALA A 264 11.34 17.42 -21.49
N VAL A 265 11.31 16.19 -20.96
CA VAL A 265 11.35 14.95 -21.76
C VAL A 265 9.97 14.32 -21.96
N GLY A 266 8.90 15.03 -21.62
CA GLY A 266 7.53 14.59 -21.88
C GLY A 266 6.94 13.63 -20.82
N SER A 267 7.60 13.49 -19.67
CA SER A 267 7.17 12.62 -18.57
C SER A 267 6.79 13.42 -17.32
N TRP A 268 6.30 12.74 -16.28
CA TRP A 268 5.96 13.36 -15.00
C TRP A 268 6.73 12.72 -13.84
N GLY A 269 6.89 13.47 -12.76
CA GLY A 269 7.31 12.93 -11.48
C GLY A 269 6.10 12.75 -10.58
N HIS A 270 6.35 12.29 -9.34
CA HIS A 270 5.33 12.30 -8.30
C HIS A 270 4.77 13.71 -8.06
N THR A 271 5.61 14.74 -8.24
CA THR A 271 5.20 16.14 -8.29
C THR A 271 5.59 16.78 -9.63
N PHE A 272 5.29 18.06 -9.81
CA PHE A 272 5.60 18.79 -11.04
C PHE A 272 7.11 18.98 -11.22
N ALA A 273 7.53 19.13 -12.48
CA ALA A 273 8.91 19.40 -12.81
C ALA A 273 9.44 20.69 -12.17
N LEU A 274 10.76 20.72 -11.97
CA LEU A 274 11.50 21.92 -11.59
C LEU A 274 11.46 22.95 -12.73
N GLN A 275 11.84 24.20 -12.42
CA GLN A 275 11.87 25.28 -13.41
C GLN A 275 12.82 25.02 -14.59
N ASP A 276 13.85 24.21 -14.40
CA ASP A 276 14.78 23.76 -15.45
C ASP A 276 14.24 22.57 -16.27
N GLY A 277 13.00 22.15 -16.01
CA GLY A 277 12.33 21.05 -16.70
C GLY A 277 12.71 19.66 -16.20
N ARG A 278 13.58 19.54 -15.19
CA ARG A 278 13.94 18.24 -14.60
C ARG A 278 12.83 17.71 -13.71
N LEU A 279 12.72 16.39 -13.64
CA LEU A 279 11.81 15.71 -12.72
C LEU A 279 12.17 16.03 -11.27
N GLN A 280 11.14 16.24 -10.45
CA GLN A 280 11.26 16.36 -9.01
C GLN A 280 10.61 15.14 -8.34
N GLY A 281 11.31 14.56 -7.36
CA GLY A 281 10.87 13.37 -6.63
C GLY A 281 11.45 12.07 -7.16
N TYR A 282 10.98 10.95 -6.60
CA TYR A 282 11.47 9.61 -6.92
C TYR A 282 10.85 9.09 -8.22
N GLY A 283 11.64 8.61 -9.18
CA GLY A 283 11.15 7.89 -10.36
C GLY A 283 10.43 8.75 -11.41
N MET A 284 10.45 8.26 -12.65
CA MET A 284 9.71 8.82 -13.78
C MET A 284 8.37 8.09 -13.93
N MET A 285 7.31 8.84 -14.16
CA MET A 285 5.96 8.36 -14.40
C MET A 285 5.51 8.75 -15.81
N ASN A 286 4.80 7.85 -16.48
CA ASN A 286 4.01 8.19 -17.67
C ASN A 286 2.69 8.86 -17.25
N SER A 287 2.05 9.58 -18.18
CA SER A 287 0.82 10.39 -17.98
C SER A 287 -0.11 9.84 -16.89
N PRO A 288 -0.01 10.32 -15.64
CA PRO A 288 -0.81 9.76 -14.56
C PRO A 288 -2.21 10.37 -14.62
N GLY A 289 -3.11 9.71 -15.34
CA GLY A 289 -4.52 10.05 -15.42
C GLY A 289 -4.85 11.34 -16.18
N LEU A 290 -3.95 11.83 -17.05
CA LEU A 290 -4.15 13.00 -17.91
C LEU A 290 -4.66 12.61 -19.30
#